data_AF-A0A1H2GQ70-F1
#
_entry.id   AF-A0A1H2GQ70-F1
#
_cell.length_a   1.000
_cell.length_b   1.000
_cell.length_c   1.000
_cell.angle_alpha   90.00
_cell.angle_beta   90.00
_cell.angle_gamma   90.00
#
_symmetry.space_group_name_H-M   'P 1'
#
loop_
_entity.id
_entity.type
_entity.pdbx_description
1 polymer ?
#
loop_
_entity_poly.entity_id
_entity_poly.type
_entity_poly.pdbx_seq_one_letter_code
_entity_poly.pdbx_strand_id
1 'polypeptide(L)'
;MNVLTIAGTGTNFSLRLKFARAAGVSTQMKFELLTGKRALGTAYSRDYTEWAESLLYEDVDSENVAILASMGCERDPDSEEIEKYFLKSIRDLDLTLPSEKDGLRRYAKALCEQIVSGDLEPEKGVSILETFYSRSDYEAIYSIWDELSEDLWMVSDRDGCIFNTGLSTENKNEYIKGVAAQFIELLEMQLPERFFQLSACPACGHIGESESEVIDKPWLPDKLFRLIYNRGQTQRAICSRCKRPFPNNMSDYEGRKQYLSSKC
;
A
#
# COMPACT_ATOMS: atom_id res chain seq x y z
N MET A 1 53.68 37.44 -0.06
CA MET A 1 54.04 36.04 0.29
C MET A 1 53.32 35.68 1.58
N ASN A 2 52.82 34.44 1.61
CA ASN A 2 52.13 33.73 2.69
C ASN A 2 50.64 34.01 2.93
N VAL A 3 49.90 33.24 2.13
CA VAL A 3 48.59 32.62 2.36
C VAL A 3 48.54 31.97 3.75
N LEU A 4 47.42 32.16 4.47
CA LEU A 4 47.01 31.32 5.59
C LEU A 4 45.56 30.89 5.35
N THR A 5 45.45 29.62 4.97
CA THR A 5 44.26 28.86 4.65
C THR A 5 43.45 28.61 5.93
N ILE A 6 42.16 28.95 5.93
CA ILE A 6 41.22 28.56 7.00
C ILE A 6 40.49 27.30 6.53
N ALA A 7 40.89 26.15 7.06
CA ALA A 7 40.13 24.91 7.00
C ALA A 7 39.34 24.76 8.31
N GLY A 8 38.02 24.69 8.25
CA GLY A 8 37.19 24.59 9.45
C GLY A 8 35.69 24.49 9.16
N THR A 9 35.24 23.40 8.53
CA THR A 9 33.80 23.12 8.36
C THR A 9 33.36 21.70 8.77
N GLY A 10 34.27 20.75 8.99
CA GLY A 10 33.90 19.35 9.28
C GLY A 10 33.44 19.05 10.71
N THR A 11 33.88 19.81 11.72
CA THR A 11 33.67 19.46 13.14
C THR A 11 32.30 19.85 13.69
N ASN A 12 31.67 20.90 13.14
CA ASN A 12 30.38 21.38 13.63
C ASN A 12 29.19 20.54 13.15
N PHE A 13 29.29 19.91 11.98
CA PHE A 13 28.25 19.04 11.43
C PHE A 13 28.18 17.70 12.19
N SER A 14 29.34 17.08 12.42
CA SER A 14 29.48 15.84 13.22
C SER A 14 28.94 15.98 14.65
N LEU A 15 29.08 17.16 15.27
CA LEU A 15 28.56 17.42 16.61
C LEU A 15 27.03 17.55 16.64
N ARG A 16 26.40 18.20 15.64
CA ARG A 16 24.93 18.27 15.53
C ARG A 16 24.29 16.91 15.30
N LEU A 17 24.89 16.07 14.45
CA LEU A 17 24.48 14.68 14.23
C LEU A 17 24.54 13.83 15.51
N LYS A 18 25.57 14.05 16.36
CA LYS A 18 25.69 13.35 17.65
C LYS A 18 24.64 13.77 18.69
N PHE A 19 24.07 14.98 18.60
CA PHE A 19 22.99 15.40 19.49
C PHE A 19 21.63 14.81 19.12
N ALA A 20 21.38 14.50 17.83
CA ALA A 20 20.17 13.78 17.40
C ALA A 20 20.09 12.36 17.99
N ARG A 21 21.24 11.76 18.34
CA ARG A 21 21.38 10.47 19.04
C ARG A 21 20.63 10.40 20.39
N ALA A 22 20.37 11.55 21.03
CA ALA A 22 19.78 11.61 22.37
C ALA A 22 18.23 11.69 22.37
N ALA A 23 17.60 11.90 21.21
CA ALA A 23 16.17 12.18 21.14
C ALA A 23 15.26 10.96 20.96
N GLY A 24 15.81 9.77 20.65
CA GLY A 24 15.06 8.51 20.57
C GLY A 24 13.98 8.50 19.48
N VAL A 25 14.19 7.65 18.46
CA VAL A 25 13.34 7.45 17.27
C VAL A 25 13.60 8.46 16.14
N SER A 26 14.71 8.27 15.43
CA SER A 26 14.79 8.68 14.02
C SER A 26 14.48 7.44 13.19
N THR A 27 13.28 7.37 12.62
CA THR A 27 12.96 6.37 11.61
C THR A 27 13.76 6.73 10.37
N GLN A 28 14.93 6.11 10.21
CA GLN A 28 15.82 6.36 9.06
C GLN A 28 15.05 6.07 7.76
N MET A 29 15.01 7.05 6.85
CA MET A 29 14.40 6.89 5.54
C MET A 29 15.24 5.90 4.72
N LYS A 30 14.64 4.76 4.35
CA LYS A 30 15.27 3.75 3.49
C LYS A 30 15.06 4.08 2.01
N PHE A 31 15.97 3.63 1.17
CA PHE A 31 15.92 3.85 -0.27
C PHE A 31 14.63 3.31 -0.92
N GLU A 32 14.15 2.16 -0.48
CA GLU A 32 12.92 1.54 -0.98
C GLU A 32 11.68 2.38 -0.65
N LEU A 33 11.67 3.04 0.52
CA LEU A 33 10.56 3.91 0.93
C LEU A 33 10.57 5.22 0.13
N LEU A 34 11.74 5.82 -0.08
CA LEU A 34 11.89 7.03 -0.88
C LEU A 34 11.49 6.78 -2.34
N THR A 35 12.02 5.73 -2.97
CA THR A 35 11.68 5.39 -4.36
C THR A 35 10.20 5.03 -4.51
N GLY A 36 9.62 4.40 -3.49
CA GLY A 36 8.19 4.17 -3.36
C GLY A 36 7.35 5.43 -3.35
N LYS A 37 7.65 6.36 -2.44
CA LYS A 37 6.98 7.66 -2.36
C LYS A 37 7.11 8.45 -3.65
N ARG A 38 8.28 8.39 -4.29
CA ARG A 38 8.54 9.02 -5.59
C ARG A 38 7.63 8.43 -6.66
N ALA A 39 7.55 7.11 -6.77
CA ALA A 39 6.67 6.43 -7.72
C ALA A 39 5.18 6.75 -7.48
N LEU A 40 4.78 6.92 -6.21
CA LEU A 40 3.43 7.35 -5.84
C LEU A 40 3.16 8.85 -6.11
N GLY A 41 4.20 9.64 -6.38
CA GLY A 41 4.10 11.10 -6.55
C GLY A 41 3.84 11.85 -5.24
N THR A 42 4.29 11.29 -4.11
CA THR A 42 4.09 11.84 -2.75
C THR A 42 5.41 12.14 -2.03
N ALA A 43 6.55 11.98 -2.71
CA ALA A 43 7.85 12.35 -2.17
C ALA A 43 7.99 13.88 -2.10
N TYR A 44 8.39 14.38 -0.94
CA TYR A 44 8.74 15.78 -0.70
C TYR A 44 10.24 15.93 -0.58
N SER A 45 10.77 17.16 -0.73
CA SER A 45 12.21 17.45 -0.60
C SER A 45 12.82 16.85 0.67
N ARG A 46 12.06 16.89 1.78
CA ARG A 46 12.46 16.33 3.07
C ARG A 46 12.72 14.82 3.03
N ASP A 47 11.98 14.05 2.22
CA ASP A 47 12.19 12.60 2.12
C ASP A 47 13.57 12.28 1.51
N TYR A 48 14.01 13.09 0.53
CA TYR A 48 15.32 12.96 -0.09
C TYR A 48 16.45 13.32 0.87
N THR A 49 16.28 14.40 1.63
CA THR A 49 17.30 14.85 2.58
C THR A 49 17.40 13.90 3.77
N GLU A 50 16.28 13.37 4.28
CA GLU A 50 16.28 12.36 5.35
C GLU A 50 16.93 11.04 4.91
N TRP A 51 16.76 10.65 3.64
CA TRP A 51 17.48 9.51 3.07
C TRP A 51 18.99 9.79 2.94
N ALA A 52 19.38 10.98 2.51
CA ALA A 52 20.80 11.33 2.45
C ALA A 52 21.43 11.38 3.85
N GLU A 53 20.72 11.90 4.84
CA GLU A 53 21.15 11.88 6.24
C GLU A 53 21.30 10.45 6.78
N SER A 54 20.38 9.53 6.45
CA SER A 54 20.49 8.12 6.86
C SER A 54 21.77 7.46 6.35
N LEU A 55 22.16 7.74 5.11
CA LEU A 55 23.42 7.27 4.53
C LEU A 55 24.66 7.85 5.24
N LEU A 56 24.62 9.12 5.68
CA LEU A 56 25.72 9.68 6.46
C LEU A 56 25.86 9.02 7.84
N TYR A 57 24.77 8.57 8.45
CA TYR A 57 24.84 7.78 9.68
C TYR A 57 25.44 6.39 9.46
N GLU A 58 25.40 5.88 8.23
CA GLU A 58 25.99 4.62 7.81
C GLU A 58 27.44 4.78 7.29
N ASP A 59 28.06 5.94 7.53
CA ASP A 59 29.43 6.27 7.13
C ASP A 59 29.67 6.20 5.60
N VAL A 60 28.64 6.48 4.80
CA VAL A 60 28.74 6.56 3.33
C VAL A 60 29.51 7.83 2.93
N ASP A 61 30.67 7.63 2.28
CA ASP A 61 31.53 8.71 1.78
C ASP A 61 31.20 9.09 0.33
N SER A 62 30.25 10.01 0.16
CA SER A 62 29.93 10.64 -1.12
C SER A 62 29.69 12.13 -0.93
N GLU A 63 30.38 12.95 -1.73
CA GLU A 63 30.20 14.41 -1.73
C GLU A 63 28.76 14.79 -2.08
N ASN A 64 28.14 14.10 -3.05
CA ASN A 64 26.77 14.40 -3.46
C ASN A 64 25.75 14.03 -2.38
N VAL A 65 25.97 12.93 -1.63
CA VAL A 65 25.15 12.57 -0.46
C VAL A 65 25.28 13.63 0.63
N ALA A 66 26.50 14.08 0.93
CA ALA A 66 26.74 15.12 1.93
C ALA A 66 26.08 16.45 1.55
N ILE A 67 26.14 16.84 0.28
CA ILE A 67 25.45 18.04 -0.23
C ILE A 67 23.94 17.88 -0.08
N LEU A 68 23.36 16.76 -0.52
CA LEU A 68 21.92 16.52 -0.42
C LEU A 68 21.43 16.54 1.03
N ALA A 69 22.16 15.90 1.95
CA ALA A 69 21.83 15.93 3.38
C ALA A 69 21.88 17.37 3.93
N SER A 70 22.86 18.18 3.51
CA SER A 70 22.99 19.57 3.97
C SER A 70 21.80 20.45 3.58
N MET A 71 21.14 20.16 2.46
CA MET A 71 19.93 20.88 2.02
C MET A 71 18.75 20.69 2.97
N GLY A 72 18.74 19.64 3.81
CA GLY A 72 17.74 19.45 4.87
C GLY A 72 17.76 20.54 5.94
N CYS A 73 18.84 21.33 6.03
CA CYS A 73 18.94 22.49 6.91
C CYS A 73 18.30 23.76 6.33
N GLU A 74 17.96 23.77 5.04
CA GLU A 74 17.31 24.89 4.38
C GLU A 74 15.82 24.91 4.69
N ARG A 75 15.24 26.12 4.79
CA ARG A 75 13.81 26.26 5.10
C ARG A 75 12.92 25.85 3.93
N ASP A 76 13.37 26.11 2.71
CA ASP A 76 12.63 25.88 1.46
C ASP A 76 13.63 25.50 0.35
N PRO A 77 14.17 24.28 0.39
CA PRO A 77 15.16 23.83 -0.58
C PRO A 77 14.52 23.71 -1.98
N ASP A 78 15.24 24.20 -2.98
CA ASP A 78 14.82 24.12 -4.38
C ASP A 78 14.66 22.66 -4.84
N SER A 79 13.47 22.32 -5.35
CA SER A 79 13.15 20.94 -5.73
C SER A 79 13.96 20.42 -6.92
N GLU A 80 14.38 21.30 -7.84
CA GLU A 80 15.20 20.91 -8.99
C GLU A 80 16.63 20.59 -8.55
N GLU A 81 17.19 21.37 -7.62
CA GLU A 81 18.50 21.07 -7.03
C GLU A 81 18.47 19.80 -6.18
N ILE A 82 17.40 19.57 -5.40
CA ILE A 82 17.20 18.31 -4.66
C ILE A 82 17.23 17.11 -5.61
N GLU A 83 16.44 17.16 -6.70
CA GLU A 83 16.39 16.08 -7.69
C GLU A 83 17.75 15.86 -8.35
N LYS A 84 18.45 16.94 -8.69
CA LYS A 84 19.78 16.89 -9.30
C LYS A 84 20.81 16.20 -8.40
N TYR A 85 20.86 16.54 -7.11
CA TYR A 85 21.80 15.90 -6.18
C TYR A 85 21.36 14.50 -5.77
N PHE A 86 20.06 14.21 -5.73
CA PHE A 86 19.56 12.85 -5.61
C PHE A 86 20.08 11.98 -6.75
N LEU A 87 19.86 12.36 -8.01
CA LEU A 87 20.33 11.57 -9.17
C LEU A 87 21.86 11.43 -9.23
N LYS A 88 22.61 12.43 -8.77
CA LYS A 88 24.06 12.31 -8.61
C LYS A 88 24.43 11.30 -7.53
N SER A 89 23.78 11.35 -6.36
CA SER A 89 24.00 10.42 -5.26
C SER A 89 23.69 8.98 -5.69
N ILE A 90 22.62 8.76 -6.45
CA ILE A 90 22.30 7.44 -7.03
C ILE A 90 23.46 6.91 -7.89
N ARG A 91 24.08 7.77 -8.72
CA ARG A 91 25.23 7.38 -9.53
C ARG A 91 26.48 7.10 -8.71
N ASP A 92 26.76 7.93 -7.69
CA ASP A 92 27.93 7.74 -6.82
C ASP A 92 27.85 6.41 -6.05
N LEU A 93 26.65 6.00 -5.68
CA LEU A 93 26.36 4.79 -4.90
C LEU A 93 26.15 3.53 -5.78
N ASP A 94 26.26 3.65 -7.10
CA ASP A 94 25.94 2.60 -8.07
C ASP A 94 24.54 1.98 -7.85
N LEU A 95 23.58 2.83 -7.43
CA LEU A 95 22.20 2.43 -7.24
C LEU A 95 21.42 2.54 -8.54
N THR A 96 20.41 1.70 -8.70
CA THR A 96 19.48 1.75 -9.82
C THR A 96 18.10 2.13 -9.32
N LEU A 97 17.47 3.12 -9.97
CA LEU A 97 16.09 3.47 -9.68
C LEU A 97 15.15 2.37 -10.21
N PRO A 98 14.20 1.87 -9.39
CA PRO A 98 13.20 0.94 -9.87
C PRO A 98 12.26 1.62 -10.89
N SER A 99 11.60 0.81 -11.71
CA SER A 99 10.45 1.29 -12.49
C SER A 99 9.35 1.80 -11.56
N GLU A 100 8.47 2.69 -12.03
CA GLU A 100 7.36 3.20 -11.21
C GLU A 100 6.51 2.05 -10.64
N LYS A 101 6.19 1.04 -11.47
CA LYS A 101 5.45 -0.14 -11.07
C LYS A 101 6.17 -0.94 -9.97
N ASP A 102 7.48 -1.18 -10.14
CA ASP A 102 8.26 -1.91 -9.14
C ASP A 102 8.42 -1.10 -7.84
N GLY A 103 8.58 0.22 -7.95
CA GLY A 103 8.64 1.14 -6.81
C GLY A 103 7.34 1.12 -6.00
N LEU A 104 6.20 1.24 -6.66
CA LEU A 104 4.88 1.11 -6.02
C LEU A 104 4.71 -0.25 -5.35
N ARG A 105 5.01 -1.35 -6.06
CA ARG A 105 4.90 -2.70 -5.51
C ARG A 105 5.74 -2.89 -4.25
N ARG A 106 7.01 -2.48 -4.28
CA ARG A 106 7.91 -2.55 -3.12
C ARG A 106 7.43 -1.69 -1.97
N TYR A 107 6.90 -0.50 -2.27
CA TYR A 107 6.43 0.42 -1.25
C TYR A 107 5.17 -0.08 -0.56
N ALA A 108 4.19 -0.58 -1.32
CA ALA A 108 2.97 -1.17 -0.78
C ALA A 108 3.32 -2.35 0.14
N LYS A 109 4.25 -3.22 -0.28
CA LYS A 109 4.75 -4.31 0.55
C LYS A 109 5.39 -3.80 1.85
N ALA A 110 6.29 -2.83 1.77
CA ALA A 110 6.98 -2.28 2.94
C ALA A 110 6.02 -1.58 3.92
N LEU A 111 4.97 -0.92 3.44
CA LEU A 111 3.91 -0.35 4.28
C LEU A 111 3.13 -1.47 4.99
N CYS A 112 2.78 -2.54 4.28
CA CYS A 112 2.10 -3.69 4.88
C CYS A 112 2.97 -4.38 5.94
N GLU A 113 4.27 -4.54 5.69
CA GLU A 113 5.22 -5.09 6.67
C GLU A 113 5.26 -4.22 7.95
N GLN A 114 5.28 -2.90 7.81
CA GLN A 114 5.23 -1.96 8.93
C GLN A 114 3.89 -2.00 9.69
N ILE A 115 2.77 -2.21 8.99
CA ILE A 115 1.45 -2.39 9.64
C ILE A 115 1.45 -3.68 10.47
N VAL A 116 1.98 -4.77 9.91
CA VAL A 116 2.04 -6.08 10.56
C VAL A 116 2.99 -6.05 11.76
N SER A 117 4.15 -5.39 11.66
CA SER A 117 5.10 -5.25 12.78
C SER A 117 4.61 -4.27 13.87
N GLY A 118 3.68 -3.38 13.52
CA GLY A 118 3.20 -2.30 14.40
C GLY A 118 4.02 -1.01 14.33
N ASP A 119 4.97 -0.90 13.40
CA ASP A 119 5.75 0.32 13.15
C ASP A 119 4.91 1.41 12.45
N LEU A 120 3.84 1.00 11.75
CA LEU A 120 2.86 1.89 11.15
C LEU A 120 1.47 1.59 11.72
N GLU A 121 0.80 2.64 12.22
CA GLU A 121 -0.57 2.53 12.71
C GLU A 121 -1.50 2.05 11.57
N PRO A 122 -2.35 1.03 11.79
CA PRO A 122 -3.13 0.39 10.74
C PRO A 122 -3.98 1.34 9.88
N GLU A 123 -4.78 2.22 10.48
CA GLU A 123 -5.68 3.12 9.74
C GLU A 123 -4.91 4.14 8.92
N LYS A 124 -3.82 4.69 9.48
CA LYS A 124 -2.88 5.53 8.75
C LYS A 124 -2.26 4.77 7.58
N GLY A 125 -1.91 3.50 7.76
CA GLY A 125 -1.45 2.63 6.69
C GLY A 125 -2.45 2.53 5.54
N VAL A 126 -3.73 2.27 5.85
CA VAL A 126 -4.81 2.20 4.85
C VAL A 126 -4.97 3.53 4.11
N SER A 127 -4.95 4.68 4.80
CA SER A 127 -5.07 6.00 4.16
C SER A 127 -3.96 6.31 3.14
N ILE A 128 -2.79 5.68 3.28
CA ILE A 128 -1.71 5.79 2.31
C ILE A 128 -1.96 4.79 1.17
N LEU A 129 -2.26 3.54 1.52
CA LEU A 129 -2.43 2.43 0.58
C LEU A 129 -3.63 2.58 -0.36
N GLU A 130 -4.73 3.19 0.07
CA GLU A 130 -5.92 3.45 -0.78
C GLU A 130 -5.55 4.24 -2.05
N THR A 131 -4.59 5.17 -1.92
CA THR A 131 -4.20 6.05 -3.02
C THR A 131 -3.52 5.28 -4.16
N PHE A 132 -2.98 4.09 -3.89
CA PHE A 132 -2.26 3.28 -4.87
C PHE A 132 -3.16 2.85 -6.02
N TYR A 133 -4.46 2.60 -5.78
CA TYR A 133 -5.34 2.12 -6.82
C TYR A 133 -5.43 3.11 -7.99
N SER A 134 -5.73 4.38 -7.71
CA SER A 134 -5.75 5.44 -8.73
C SER A 134 -4.37 5.77 -9.31
N ARG A 135 -3.29 5.57 -8.54
CA ARG A 135 -1.90 5.89 -8.93
C ARG A 135 -1.18 4.78 -9.70
N SER A 136 -1.76 3.59 -9.74
CA SER A 136 -1.23 2.42 -10.43
C SER A 136 -1.98 2.10 -11.72
N ASP A 137 -2.64 3.09 -12.33
CA ASP A 137 -3.53 2.87 -13.49
C ASP A 137 -4.61 1.81 -13.20
N TYR A 138 -5.17 1.85 -11.99
CA TYR A 138 -6.22 0.94 -11.53
C TYR A 138 -5.80 -0.54 -11.57
N GLU A 139 -4.54 -0.84 -11.21
CA GLU A 139 -4.12 -2.23 -11.02
C GLU A 139 -5.00 -2.90 -9.95
N ALA A 140 -5.77 -3.91 -10.36
CA ALA A 140 -6.83 -4.51 -9.56
C ALA A 140 -6.38 -5.02 -8.18
N ILE A 141 -5.10 -5.39 -8.01
CA ILE A 141 -4.59 -5.82 -6.71
C ILE A 141 -4.69 -4.74 -5.64
N TYR A 142 -4.58 -3.47 -6.02
CA TYR A 142 -4.67 -2.36 -5.08
C TYR A 142 -6.13 -1.97 -4.76
N SER A 143 -7.14 -2.51 -5.46
CA SER A 143 -8.55 -2.26 -5.11
C SER A 143 -8.89 -2.78 -3.71
N ILE A 144 -8.14 -3.75 -3.19
CA ILE A 144 -8.23 -4.24 -1.81
C ILE A 144 -8.22 -3.08 -0.80
N TRP A 145 -7.37 -2.07 -1.02
CA TRP A 145 -7.19 -0.97 -0.09
C TRP A 145 -8.27 0.12 -0.23
N ASP A 146 -8.69 0.39 -1.46
CA ASP A 146 -9.80 1.29 -1.78
C ASP A 146 -11.12 0.76 -1.16
N GLU A 147 -11.42 -0.51 -1.40
CA GLU A 147 -12.61 -1.20 -0.85
C GLU A 147 -12.56 -1.29 0.68
N LEU A 148 -11.38 -1.53 1.27
CA LEU A 148 -11.22 -1.57 2.73
C LEU A 148 -11.43 -0.20 3.36
N SER A 149 -10.95 0.88 2.72
CA SER A 149 -11.14 2.24 3.23
C SER A 149 -12.62 2.63 3.28
N GLU A 150 -13.36 2.33 2.22
CA GLU A 150 -14.82 2.54 2.18
C GLU A 150 -15.54 1.78 3.30
N ASP A 151 -15.17 0.52 3.53
CA ASP A 151 -15.76 -0.28 4.62
C ASP A 151 -15.40 0.25 6.01
N LEU A 152 -14.18 0.75 6.22
CA LEU A 152 -13.79 1.38 7.50
C LEU A 152 -14.61 2.64 7.79
N TRP A 153 -14.90 3.44 6.75
CA TRP A 153 -15.79 4.59 6.88
C TRP A 153 -17.21 4.17 7.24
N MET A 154 -17.75 3.15 6.57
CA MET A 154 -19.12 2.66 6.83
C MET A 154 -19.30 2.02 8.19
N VAL A 155 -18.36 1.19 8.63
CA VAL A 155 -18.40 0.56 9.97
C VAL A 155 -18.36 1.63 11.07
N SER A 156 -17.72 2.77 10.82
CA SER A 156 -17.67 3.89 11.76
C SER A 156 -18.99 4.68 11.83
N ASP A 157 -19.79 4.72 10.75
CA ASP A 157 -21.02 5.55 10.66
C ASP A 157 -22.33 4.76 10.78
N ARG A 158 -22.38 3.52 10.26
CA ARG A 158 -23.64 2.80 9.96
C ARG A 158 -23.70 1.35 10.43
N ASP A 159 -22.68 0.87 11.13
CA ASP A 159 -22.61 -0.51 11.64
C ASP A 159 -22.79 -1.57 10.51
N GLY A 160 -21.92 -1.51 9.49
CA GLY A 160 -21.93 -2.45 8.37
C GLY A 160 -20.76 -2.26 7.39
N CYS A 161 -20.53 -3.28 6.55
CA CYS A 161 -19.54 -3.30 5.47
C CYS A 161 -20.18 -3.83 4.16
N ILE A 162 -19.57 -3.51 3.02
CA ILE A 162 -19.98 -3.96 1.68
C ILE A 162 -19.06 -5.08 1.20
N PHE A 163 -17.74 -4.95 1.37
CA PHE A 163 -16.76 -5.82 0.72
C PHE A 163 -16.03 -6.77 1.69
N ASN A 164 -15.84 -6.34 2.94
CA ASN A 164 -14.98 -7.00 3.91
C ASN A 164 -15.81 -7.64 5.03
N THR A 165 -16.39 -8.81 4.74
CA THR A 165 -17.23 -9.54 5.70
C THR A 165 -16.47 -9.80 7.00
N GLY A 166 -17.08 -9.42 8.12
CA GLY A 166 -16.53 -9.63 9.45
C GLY A 166 -15.67 -8.48 9.97
N LEU A 167 -15.46 -7.41 9.19
CA LEU A 167 -14.93 -6.16 9.72
C LEU A 167 -15.93 -5.51 10.68
N SER A 168 -15.45 -5.08 11.85
CA SER A 168 -16.23 -4.37 12.86
C SER A 168 -15.38 -3.29 13.56
N THR A 169 -16.03 -2.39 14.31
CA THR A 169 -15.33 -1.34 15.06
C THR A 169 -14.37 -1.92 16.10
N GLU A 170 -14.72 -3.06 16.68
CA GLU A 170 -13.94 -3.75 17.74
C GLU A 170 -12.70 -4.44 17.19
N ASN A 171 -12.73 -4.90 15.93
CA ASN A 171 -11.65 -5.69 15.36
C ASN A 171 -10.83 -4.97 14.28
N LYS A 172 -11.18 -3.75 13.89
CA LYS A 172 -10.61 -3.05 12.73
C LYS A 172 -9.08 -3.10 12.64
N ASN A 173 -8.37 -2.88 13.75
CA ASN A 173 -6.90 -2.87 13.74
C ASN A 173 -6.31 -4.25 13.43
N GLU A 174 -6.86 -5.30 14.03
CA GLU A 174 -6.42 -6.68 13.77
C GLU A 174 -6.88 -7.15 12.38
N TYR A 175 -8.04 -6.68 11.92
CA TYR A 175 -8.53 -6.94 10.57
C TYR A 175 -7.59 -6.34 9.51
N ILE A 176 -7.22 -5.05 9.65
CA ILE A 176 -6.29 -4.37 8.74
C ILE A 176 -4.92 -5.09 8.72
N LYS A 177 -4.39 -5.50 9.88
CA LYS A 177 -3.15 -6.30 9.94
C LYS A 177 -3.31 -7.63 9.20
N GLY A 178 -4.45 -8.30 9.34
CA GLY A 178 -4.77 -9.52 8.61
C GLY A 178 -4.80 -9.31 7.09
N VAL A 179 -5.40 -8.20 6.63
CA VAL A 179 -5.40 -7.81 5.21
C VAL A 179 -3.98 -7.49 4.73
N ALA A 180 -3.20 -6.77 5.51
CA ALA A 180 -1.81 -6.44 5.19
C ALA A 180 -0.92 -7.69 5.03
N ALA A 181 -1.02 -8.65 5.96
CA ALA A 181 -0.31 -9.92 5.87
C ALA A 181 -0.71 -10.69 4.61
N GLN A 182 -2.02 -10.77 4.34
CA GLN A 182 -2.56 -11.43 3.17
C GLN A 182 -2.09 -10.76 1.86
N PHE A 183 -2.06 -9.43 1.83
CA PHE A 183 -1.63 -8.65 0.66
C PHE A 183 -0.16 -8.91 0.32
N ILE A 184 0.72 -9.02 1.32
CA ILE A 184 2.14 -9.38 1.12
C ILE A 184 2.25 -10.72 0.39
N GLU A 185 1.50 -11.73 0.81
CA GLU A 185 1.48 -13.04 0.15
C GLU A 185 0.99 -12.93 -1.31
N LEU A 186 -0.12 -12.23 -1.53
CA LEU A 186 -0.71 -12.07 -2.87
C LEU A 186 0.21 -11.36 -3.85
N LEU A 187 0.99 -10.38 -3.39
CA LEU A 187 1.98 -9.71 -4.24
C LEU A 187 2.96 -10.74 -4.82
N GLU A 188 3.44 -11.70 -4.03
CA GLU A 188 4.46 -12.67 -4.46
C GLU A 188 3.89 -13.85 -5.28
N MET A 189 2.57 -13.89 -5.46
CA MET A 189 1.92 -14.95 -6.23
C MET A 189 1.68 -14.56 -7.69
N GLN A 190 1.67 -15.57 -8.55
CA GLN A 190 1.07 -15.46 -9.88
C GLN A 190 -0.45 -15.66 -9.75
N LEU A 191 -1.20 -14.57 -9.65
CA LEU A 191 -2.65 -14.61 -9.52
C LEU A 191 -3.32 -15.01 -10.86
N PRO A 192 -4.42 -15.78 -10.82
CA PRO A 192 -5.25 -16.04 -12.00
C PRO A 192 -5.72 -14.74 -12.68
N GLU A 193 -6.00 -14.83 -13.99
CA GLU A 193 -6.64 -13.72 -14.70
C GLU A 193 -8.01 -13.40 -14.07
N ARG A 194 -8.35 -12.11 -14.00
CA ARG A 194 -9.60 -11.62 -13.39
C ARG A 194 -9.79 -12.16 -11.95
N PHE A 195 -8.69 -12.34 -11.19
CA PHE A 195 -8.70 -12.89 -9.83
C PHE A 195 -9.81 -12.32 -8.94
N PHE A 196 -9.95 -10.99 -8.90
CA PHE A 196 -10.96 -10.28 -8.10
C PHE A 196 -12.43 -10.51 -8.54
N GLN A 197 -12.65 -11.19 -9.66
CA GLN A 197 -13.98 -11.57 -10.14
C GLN A 197 -14.30 -13.04 -9.82
N LEU A 198 -13.33 -13.77 -9.27
CA LEU A 198 -13.52 -15.14 -8.82
C LEU A 198 -14.16 -15.16 -7.43
N SER A 199 -14.67 -16.34 -7.06
CA SER A 199 -15.18 -16.60 -5.72
C SER A 199 -14.78 -18.00 -5.27
N ALA A 200 -14.53 -18.15 -3.96
CA ALA A 200 -14.27 -19.42 -3.31
C ALA A 200 -15.56 -19.93 -2.65
N CYS A 201 -15.96 -21.16 -2.99
CA CYS A 201 -17.12 -21.78 -2.35
C CYS A 201 -16.71 -22.45 -1.03
N PRO A 202 -17.25 -22.03 0.13
CA PRO A 202 -16.89 -22.63 1.42
C PRO A 202 -17.39 -24.07 1.59
N ALA A 203 -18.37 -24.52 0.78
CA ALA A 203 -18.91 -25.88 0.90
C ALA A 203 -18.21 -26.93 0.05
N CYS A 204 -17.78 -26.58 -1.16
CA CYS A 204 -17.17 -27.56 -2.09
C CYS A 204 -15.74 -27.22 -2.49
N GLY A 205 -15.19 -26.11 -1.99
CA GLY A 205 -13.83 -25.66 -2.29
C GLY A 205 -13.60 -25.20 -3.74
N HIS A 206 -14.66 -25.15 -4.57
CA HIS A 206 -14.51 -24.66 -5.94
C HIS A 206 -14.13 -23.18 -5.95
N ILE A 207 -13.15 -22.83 -6.79
CA ILE A 207 -12.71 -21.46 -7.06
C ILE A 207 -12.98 -21.19 -8.52
N GLY A 208 -13.80 -20.17 -8.79
CA GLY A 208 -14.24 -19.82 -10.14
C GLY A 208 -15.22 -18.64 -10.12
N GLU A 209 -15.65 -18.18 -11.29
CA GLU A 209 -16.71 -17.18 -11.37
C GLU A 209 -18.02 -17.72 -10.76
N SER A 210 -18.73 -16.84 -10.05
CA SER A 210 -20.05 -17.13 -9.52
C SER A 210 -21.11 -17.07 -10.61
N GLU A 211 -22.12 -17.92 -10.51
CA GLU A 211 -23.34 -17.77 -11.31
C GLU A 211 -24.35 -16.90 -10.56
N SER A 212 -25.36 -16.39 -11.28
CA SER A 212 -26.48 -15.64 -10.68
C SER A 212 -27.76 -16.47 -10.70
N GLU A 213 -28.47 -16.47 -9.57
CA GLU A 213 -29.80 -17.08 -9.44
C GLU A 213 -30.84 -16.00 -9.15
N VAL A 214 -31.95 -16.03 -9.90
CA VAL A 214 -33.11 -15.16 -9.65
C VAL A 214 -33.90 -15.69 -8.46
N ILE A 215 -34.10 -14.87 -7.44
CA ILE A 215 -34.84 -15.23 -6.22
C ILE A 215 -36.32 -14.88 -6.37
N ASP A 216 -36.59 -13.69 -6.91
CA ASP A 216 -37.93 -13.13 -6.98
C ASP A 216 -38.71 -13.71 -8.15
N LYS A 217 -39.63 -14.64 -7.86
CA LYS A 217 -40.52 -15.26 -8.88
C LYS A 217 -39.73 -15.70 -10.12
N PRO A 218 -38.83 -16.70 -10.00
CA PRO A 218 -37.93 -17.09 -11.09
C PRO A 218 -38.63 -17.55 -12.37
N TRP A 219 -39.90 -17.93 -12.26
CA TRP A 219 -40.77 -18.28 -13.38
C TRP A 219 -41.31 -17.07 -14.17
N LEU A 220 -41.21 -15.86 -13.63
CA LEU A 220 -41.74 -14.63 -14.23
C LEU A 220 -40.63 -13.91 -15.00
N PRO A 221 -40.81 -13.59 -16.30
CA PRO A 221 -39.81 -12.84 -17.07
C PRO A 221 -39.55 -11.44 -16.48
N ASP A 222 -38.28 -11.02 -16.43
CA ASP A 222 -37.85 -9.74 -15.82
C ASP A 222 -38.63 -8.52 -16.34
N LYS A 223 -38.90 -8.44 -17.64
CA LYS A 223 -39.70 -7.35 -18.23
C LYS A 223 -41.09 -7.24 -17.61
N LEU A 224 -41.75 -8.38 -17.39
CA LEU A 224 -43.10 -8.43 -16.81
C LEU A 224 -43.03 -8.18 -15.30
N PHE A 225 -42.00 -8.68 -14.63
CA PHE A 225 -41.75 -8.37 -13.22
C PHE A 225 -41.58 -6.87 -12.99
N ARG A 226 -40.77 -6.19 -13.80
CA ARG A 226 -40.59 -4.73 -13.72
C ARG A 226 -41.89 -3.97 -13.95
N LEU A 227 -42.72 -4.42 -14.88
CA LEU A 227 -44.02 -3.80 -15.14
C LEU A 227 -44.96 -3.90 -13.93
N ILE A 228 -45.00 -5.06 -13.26
CA ILE A 228 -45.92 -5.30 -12.13
C ILE A 228 -45.41 -4.67 -10.84
N TYR A 229 -44.10 -4.76 -10.57
CA TYR A 229 -43.52 -4.42 -9.27
C TYR A 229 -42.71 -3.12 -9.26
N ASN A 230 -42.54 -2.48 -10.42
CA ASN A 230 -41.76 -1.25 -10.59
C ASN A 230 -40.34 -1.33 -9.99
N ARG A 231 -39.75 -2.53 -9.99
CA ARG A 231 -38.36 -2.82 -9.59
C ARG A 231 -37.84 -4.04 -10.36
N GLY A 232 -36.51 -4.18 -10.46
CA GLY A 232 -35.88 -5.38 -11.04
C GLY A 232 -36.00 -6.60 -10.12
N GLN A 233 -35.90 -7.82 -10.69
CA GLN A 233 -35.83 -9.04 -9.90
C GLN A 233 -34.52 -9.09 -9.10
N THR A 234 -34.61 -9.44 -7.82
CA THR A 234 -33.42 -9.67 -7.00
C THR A 234 -32.72 -10.95 -7.43
N GLN A 235 -31.40 -10.87 -7.58
CA GLN A 235 -30.52 -12.00 -7.87
C GLN A 235 -29.57 -12.22 -6.69
N ARG A 236 -29.10 -13.46 -6.54
CA ARG A 236 -27.99 -13.80 -5.64
C ARG A 236 -26.90 -14.53 -6.39
N ALA A 237 -25.66 -14.32 -5.94
CA ALA A 237 -24.54 -15.14 -6.40
C ALA A 237 -24.67 -16.56 -5.86
N ILE A 238 -24.37 -17.55 -6.69
CA ILE A 238 -24.30 -18.97 -6.34
C ILE A 238 -23.00 -19.57 -6.87
N CYS A 239 -22.49 -20.59 -6.18
CA CYS A 239 -21.38 -21.38 -6.67
C CYS A 239 -21.77 -22.09 -7.98
N SER A 240 -20.99 -21.89 -9.04
CA SER A 240 -21.20 -22.55 -10.34
C SER A 240 -21.22 -24.08 -10.26
N ARG A 241 -20.49 -24.67 -9.30
CA ARG A 241 -20.38 -26.12 -9.12
C ARG A 241 -21.50 -26.74 -8.28
N CYS A 242 -21.66 -26.30 -7.02
CA CYS A 242 -22.60 -26.93 -6.08
C CYS A 242 -23.89 -26.12 -5.83
N LYS A 243 -24.06 -24.97 -6.50
CA LYS A 243 -25.21 -24.07 -6.40
C LYS A 243 -25.45 -23.49 -5.00
N ARG A 244 -24.49 -23.64 -4.08
CA ARG A 244 -24.54 -22.97 -2.76
C ARG A 244 -24.61 -21.45 -2.95
N PRO A 245 -25.52 -20.73 -2.28
CA PRO A 245 -25.59 -19.28 -2.36
C PRO A 245 -24.41 -18.61 -1.64
N PHE A 246 -24.09 -17.39 -2.07
CA PHE A 246 -23.08 -16.50 -1.48
C PHE A 246 -21.70 -17.17 -1.33
N PRO A 247 -21.05 -17.60 -2.43
CA PRO A 247 -19.63 -17.93 -2.38
C PRO A 247 -18.82 -16.67 -2.02
N ASN A 248 -17.67 -16.86 -1.37
CA ASN A 248 -16.83 -15.77 -0.88
C ASN A 248 -16.08 -15.13 -2.06
N ASN A 249 -16.34 -13.86 -2.36
CA ASN A 249 -15.69 -13.14 -3.46
C ASN A 249 -14.20 -12.85 -3.14
N MET A 250 -13.31 -12.81 -4.14
CA MET A 250 -11.88 -12.48 -3.92
C MET A 250 -11.61 -10.99 -3.59
N SER A 251 -12.56 -10.09 -3.80
CA SER A 251 -12.57 -8.76 -3.20
C SER A 251 -12.79 -8.79 -1.68
N ASP A 252 -13.38 -9.87 -1.15
CA ASP A 252 -13.55 -10.09 0.29
C ASP A 252 -12.31 -10.79 0.90
N TYR A 253 -11.91 -10.35 2.09
CA TYR A 253 -10.84 -10.95 2.88
C TYR A 253 -11.00 -12.46 3.08
N GLU A 254 -12.20 -12.94 3.39
CA GLU A 254 -12.49 -14.36 3.63
C GLU A 254 -12.40 -15.17 2.33
N GLY A 255 -12.73 -14.57 1.19
CA GLY A 255 -12.52 -15.20 -0.12
C GLY A 255 -11.04 -15.41 -0.41
N ARG A 256 -10.22 -14.37 -0.22
CA ARG A 256 -8.76 -14.45 -0.39
C ARG A 256 -8.10 -15.38 0.61
N LYS A 257 -8.57 -15.41 1.86
CA LYS A 257 -8.07 -16.29 2.92
C LYS A 257 -8.33 -17.75 2.56
N GLN A 258 -9.53 -18.05 2.07
CA GLN A 258 -9.86 -19.37 1.57
C GLN A 258 -9.00 -19.75 0.36
N TYR A 259 -8.77 -18.82 -0.58
CA TYR A 259 -7.88 -19.03 -1.72
C TYR A 259 -6.46 -19.42 -1.27
N LEU A 260 -5.84 -18.64 -0.39
CA LEU A 260 -4.49 -18.90 0.10
C LEU A 260 -4.40 -20.25 0.82
N SER A 261 -5.38 -20.57 1.68
CA SER A 261 -5.43 -21.86 2.38
C SER A 261 -5.55 -23.07 1.46
N SER A 262 -6.02 -22.89 0.22
CA SER A 262 -6.10 -23.97 -0.79
C SER A 262 -4.81 -24.18 -1.57
N LYS A 263 -3.81 -23.31 -1.39
CA LYS A 263 -2.53 -23.30 -2.11
C LYS A 263 -1.36 -23.77 -1.25
N CYS A 264 -1.50 -23.74 0.08
CA CYS A 264 -0.59 -24.37 1.04
C CYS A 264 -0.90 -25.86 1.22
#